data_AF-A0AAQ4DA06-F1
#
_entry.id   AF-A0AAQ4DA06-F1
#
_cell.length_a   1.000
_cell.length_b   1.000
_cell.length_c   1.000
_cell.angle_alpha   90.00
_cell.angle_beta   90.00
_cell.angle_gamma   90.00
#
_symmetry.space_group_name_H-M   'P 1'
#
loop_
_entity.id
_entity.type
_entity.pdbx_description
1 polymer ?
#
loop_
_entity_poly.entity_id
_entity_poly.type
_entity_poly.pdbx_seq_one_letter_code
_entity_poly.pdbx_strand_id
1 'polypeptide(L)' 'MPNVPSSNDYEGGFGAALMTKDLGLAQNAATHTGSPTPLGSLAHQIYRLLLNHGLGQKDFSVIYKLIEGKVAK' A
#
# COMPACT_ATOMS: atom_id res chain seq x y z
N MET A 1 -14.50 -13.26 -6.21
CA MET A 1 -15.35 -12.61 -7.25
C MET A 1 -14.61 -12.67 -8.58
N PRO A 2 -15.29 -12.91 -9.71
CA PRO A 2 -14.67 -12.70 -11.02
C PRO A 2 -14.29 -11.21 -11.18
N ASN A 3 -13.17 -10.91 -11.84
CA ASN A 3 -12.66 -9.56 -12.17
C ASN A 3 -12.20 -8.64 -11.02
N VAL A 4 -11.97 -9.14 -9.80
CA VAL A 4 -11.26 -8.35 -8.76
C VAL A 4 -9.74 -8.62 -8.82
N PRO A 5 -8.87 -7.64 -8.48
CA PRO A 5 -7.43 -7.82 -8.56
C PRO A 5 -6.90 -9.05 -7.81
N SER A 6 -7.46 -9.36 -6.63
CA SER A 6 -7.07 -10.53 -5.83
C SER A 6 -7.31 -11.88 -6.53
N SER A 7 -8.16 -11.93 -7.56
CA SER A 7 -8.41 -13.13 -8.37
C SER A 7 -7.48 -13.26 -9.58
N ASN A 8 -6.65 -12.24 -9.87
CA ASN A 8 -5.76 -12.18 -11.05
C ASN A 8 -4.36 -11.67 -10.66
N ASP A 9 -3.74 -12.30 -9.66
CA ASP A 9 -2.41 -11.96 -9.16
C ASP A 9 -2.21 -10.46 -8.83
N TYR A 10 -3.28 -9.79 -8.40
CA TYR A 10 -3.28 -8.36 -8.06
C TYR A 10 -2.91 -7.44 -9.24
N GLU A 11 -3.11 -7.89 -10.48
CA GLU A 11 -2.92 -7.07 -11.67
C GLU A 11 -4.08 -6.08 -11.87
N GLY A 12 -3.75 -4.90 -12.43
CA GLY A 12 -4.69 -3.80 -12.63
C GLY A 12 -5.07 -3.10 -11.32
N GLY A 13 -6.25 -2.47 -11.29
CA GLY A 13 -6.75 -1.79 -10.09
C GLY A 13 -6.01 -0.49 -9.77
N PHE A 14 -5.81 -0.23 -8.47
CA PHE A 14 -5.12 0.96 -7.97
C PHE A 14 -3.74 0.60 -7.42
N GLY A 15 -2.68 1.03 -8.09
CA GLY A 15 -1.31 0.62 -7.77
C GLY A 15 -0.86 0.96 -6.35
N ALA A 16 -0.15 0.03 -5.70
CA ALA A 16 0.45 0.21 -4.39
C ALA A 16 1.39 1.43 -4.33
N ALA A 17 2.06 1.77 -5.45
CA ALA A 17 2.87 2.99 -5.56
C ALA A 17 2.02 4.27 -5.46
N LEU A 18 0.83 4.28 -6.05
CA LEU A 18 -0.09 5.42 -5.95
C LEU A 18 -0.65 5.53 -4.54
N MET A 19 -1.01 4.41 -3.90
CA MET A 19 -1.41 4.40 -2.49
C MET A 19 -0.30 4.93 -1.57
N THR A 20 0.96 4.54 -1.82
CA THR A 20 2.12 5.06 -1.09
C THR A 20 2.24 6.58 -1.24
N LYS A 21 2.07 7.10 -2.48
CA LYS A 21 2.10 8.54 -2.77
C LYS A 21 1.03 9.29 -1.98
N ASP A 22 -0.22 8.81 -2.02
CA ASP A 22 -1.34 9.47 -1.37
C ASP A 22 -1.21 9.45 0.16
N LEU A 23 -0.71 8.35 0.74
CA LEU A 23 -0.36 8.28 2.15
C LEU A 23 0.77 9.25 2.50
N GLY A 24 1.78 9.43 1.64
CA GLY A 24 2.81 10.44 1.81
C GLY A 24 2.24 11.86 1.87
N LEU A 25 1.30 12.20 0.97
CA LEU A 25 0.59 13.48 1.01
C LEU A 25 -0.22 13.65 2.30
N ALA A 26 -0.93 12.61 2.74
CA ALA A 26 -1.68 12.62 3.98
C ALA A 26 -0.78 12.81 5.22
N GLN A 27 0.39 12.16 5.26
CA GLN A 27 1.36 12.33 6.35
C GLN A 27 1.98 13.74 6.37
N ASN A 28 2.25 14.32 5.20
CA ASN A 28 2.74 15.70 5.11
C ASN A 28 1.70 16.70 5.63
N ALA A 29 0.43 16.55 5.23
CA ALA A 29 -0.65 17.38 5.73
C ALA A 29 -0.83 17.23 7.25
N ALA A 30 -0.85 15.99 7.75
CA ALA A 30 -0.96 15.69 9.18
C ALA A 30 0.18 16.32 10.00
N THR A 31 1.41 16.29 9.49
CA THR A 31 2.56 16.95 10.11
C THR A 31 2.38 18.46 10.15
N HIS A 32 1.90 19.06 9.06
CA HIS A 32 1.68 20.50 8.97
C HIS A 32 0.59 21.00 9.92
N THR A 33 -0.47 20.22 10.12
CA THR A 33 -1.61 20.58 10.98
C THR A 33 -1.50 20.07 12.41
N GLY A 34 -0.43 19.34 12.75
CA GLY A 34 -0.28 18.69 14.05
C GLY A 34 -1.35 17.62 14.33
N SER A 35 -1.93 17.02 13.28
CA SER A 35 -3.00 16.03 13.41
C SER A 35 -2.42 14.62 13.58
N PRO A 36 -2.70 13.91 14.69
CA PRO A 36 -2.19 12.56 14.89
C PRO A 36 -2.88 11.56 13.95
N THR A 37 -2.10 10.90 13.08
CA THR A 37 -2.61 9.86 12.15
C THR A 37 -1.84 8.54 12.29
N PRO A 38 -1.82 7.91 13.49
CA PRO A 38 -0.97 6.74 13.76
C PRO A 38 -1.21 5.58 12.80
N LEU A 39 -2.48 5.30 12.47
CA LEU A 39 -2.83 4.25 11.50
C LEU A 39 -2.37 4.60 10.08
N GLY A 40 -2.46 5.87 9.68
CA GLY A 40 -1.98 6.34 8.38
C GLY A 40 -0.46 6.27 8.26
N SER A 41 0.25 6.60 9.34
CA SER A 41 1.72 6.50 9.40
C SER A 41 2.18 5.05 9.27
N LEU A 42 1.54 4.14 10.01
CA LEU A 42 1.84 2.71 9.91
C LEU A 42 1.50 2.17 8.52
N ALA A 43 0.34 2.52 7.97
CA ALA A 43 -0.04 2.14 6.60
C ALA A 43 1.01 2.62 5.59
N HIS A 44 1.47 3.87 5.68
CA HIS A 44 2.50 4.42 4.80
C HIS A 44 3.79 3.59 4.86
N GLN A 45 4.23 3.20 6.06
CA GLN A 45 5.41 2.34 6.23
C GLN A 45 5.23 0.96 5.60
N ILE A 46 4.06 0.34 5.77
CA ILE A 46 3.77 -0.98 5.17
C ILE A 46 3.75 -0.89 3.63
N TYR A 47 3.15 0.15 3.07
CA TYR A 47 3.14 0.34 1.61
C TYR A 47 4.55 0.62 1.05
N ARG A 48 5.40 1.34 1.77
CA ARG A 48 6.82 1.49 1.40
C ARG A 48 7.55 0.14 1.39
N LEU A 49 7.23 -0.76 2.32
CA LEU A 49 7.79 -2.12 2.31
C LEU A 49 7.35 -2.89 1.05
N LEU A 50 6.10 -2.78 0.62
CA LEU A 50 5.63 -3.38 -0.64
C LEU A 50 6.39 -2.87 -1.86
N LEU A 51 6.72 -1.57 -1.91
CA LEU A 51 7.53 -1.02 -3.00
C LEU A 51 8.92 -1.62 -3.03
N ASN A 52 9.54 -1.83 -1.86
CA ASN A 52 10.85 -2.46 -1.74
C ASN A 52 10.83 -3.93 -2.21
N HIS A 53 9.69 -4.61 -2.11
CA HIS A 53 9.48 -5.97 -2.66
C HIS A 53 9.11 -5.98 -4.15
N GLY A 54 9.17 -4.84 -4.84
CA GLY A 54 8.87 -4.76 -6.28
C GLY A 54 7.37 -4.83 -6.62
N LEU A 55 6.49 -4.77 -5.62
CA LEU A 55 5.04 -4.91 -5.80
C LEU A 55 4.33 -3.59 -6.08
N GLY A 56 5.07 -2.52 -6.42
CA GLY A 56 4.51 -1.18 -6.58
C GLY A 56 3.47 -1.02 -7.69
N GLN A 57 3.54 -1.85 -8.73
CA GLN A 57 2.60 -1.83 -9.86
C GLN A 57 1.36 -2.71 -9.64
N LYS A 58 1.37 -3.55 -8.61
CA LYS A 58 0.22 -4.38 -8.24
C LYS A 58 -0.82 -3.52 -7.54
N ASP A 59 -2.07 -3.95 -7.59
CA ASP A 59 -3.16 -3.35 -6.82
C ASP A 59 -2.79 -3.25 -5.33
N PHE A 60 -3.21 -2.17 -4.67
CA PHE A 60 -2.92 -1.89 -3.27
C PHE A 60 -3.32 -3.04 -2.33
N SER A 61 -4.33 -3.83 -2.69
CA SER A 61 -4.75 -5.00 -1.93
C SER A 61 -3.71 -6.13 -1.90
N VAL A 62 -2.62 -6.06 -2.68
CA VAL A 62 -1.47 -6.98 -2.60
C VAL A 62 -0.81 -7.01 -1.22
N ILE A 63 -1.06 -6.00 -0.39
CA ILE A 63 -0.70 -5.97 1.04
C ILE A 63 -1.11 -7.23 1.80
N TYR A 64 -2.19 -7.90 1.38
CA TYR A 64 -2.60 -9.18 1.97
C TYR A 64 -1.52 -10.25 1.84
N LYS A 65 -0.81 -10.35 0.71
CA LYS A 65 0.30 -11.31 0.55
C LYS A 65 1.42 -11.05 1.55
N LEU A 66 1.69 -9.78 1.86
CA LEU A 66 2.72 -9.39 2.83
C LEU A 66 2.32 -9.83 4.24
N ILE A 67 1.07 -9.58 4.63
CA ILE A 67 0.53 -9.97 5.95
C ILE A 67 0.48 -11.50 6.10
N GLU A 68 0.17 -12.22 5.02
CA GLU A 68 0.22 -13.69 5.01
C GLU A 68 1.63 -14.28 4.99
N GLY A 69 2.68 -13.46 4.90
CA GLY A 69 4.08 -13.91 4.81
C GLY A 69 4.43 -14.57 3.47
N LYS A 70 3.66 -14.31 2.40
CA LYS A 70 3.82 -14.88 1.06
C LYS A 70 4.56 -13.97 0.08
N VAL A 71 5.17 -12.89 0.56
CA VAL A 71 6.05 -12.04 -0.23
C VAL A 71 7.48 -12.59 -0.10
N ALA A 72 8.10 -12.91 -1.23
CA ALA A 72 9.46 -13.44 -1.25
C ALA A 72 10.45 -12.44 -0.63
N LYS A 73 11.42 -12.97 0.11
CA LYS A 73 12.51 -12.21 0.75
C LYS A 73 13.39 -11.51 -0.28
#